data_AF-A0A661WWJ5-F1
#
_entry.id   AF-A0A661WWJ5-F1
#
_cell.length_a   1.000
_cell.length_b   1.000
_cell.length_c   1.000
_cell.angle_alpha   90.00
_cell.angle_beta   90.00
_cell.angle_gamma   90.00
#
_symmetry.space_group_name_H-M   'P 1'
#
loop_
_entity.id
_entity.type
_entity.pdbx_description
1 polymer ?
#
loop_
_entity_poly.entity_id
_entity_poly.type
_entity_poly.pdbx_seq_one_letter_code
_entity_poly.pdbx_strand_id
1 'polypeptide(L)'
;MHGKHWLVSILWLGALSILFSCVQKPTAPTNDNPFDPKNQSTQGDPFHLQASIANGGITLQWQIPPVNDLDHFELYKSVDSDQDFNLLKQLPATTTTYTDRNISNGHTYFYR
;
A
#
# COMPACT_ATOMS: atom_id res chain seq x y z
N MET A 1 -5.78 42.96 -70.07
CA MET A 1 -4.36 43.37 -70.22
C MET A 1 -3.56 42.80 -69.07
N HIS A 2 -2.56 41.94 -69.38
CA HIS A 2 -1.48 41.38 -68.52
C HIS A 2 -1.94 40.51 -67.34
N GLY A 3 -1.72 39.19 -67.21
CA GLY A 3 -0.80 38.26 -67.86
C GLY A 3 0.30 37.82 -66.89
N LYS A 4 0.20 36.60 -66.32
CA LYS A 4 1.27 35.58 -66.28
C LYS A 4 0.91 34.33 -65.47
N HIS A 5 1.13 33.18 -66.10
CA HIS A 5 1.16 31.83 -65.53
C HIS A 5 2.57 31.52 -64.97
N TRP A 6 2.67 30.71 -63.90
CA TRP A 6 3.58 29.55 -63.89
C TRP A 6 3.19 28.50 -62.83
N LEU A 7 3.17 27.24 -63.27
CA LEU A 7 3.05 25.99 -62.49
C LEU A 7 4.36 25.66 -61.77
N VAL A 8 4.33 25.29 -60.48
CA VAL A 8 5.38 24.46 -59.86
C VAL A 8 4.79 23.51 -58.78
N SER A 9 4.82 22.21 -59.11
CA SER A 9 5.14 21.04 -58.25
C SER A 9 4.23 20.54 -57.11
N ILE A 10 3.51 19.45 -57.43
CA ILE A 10 3.60 18.08 -56.86
C ILE A 10 3.88 17.93 -55.34
N LEU A 11 2.81 17.48 -54.65
CA LEU A 11 2.69 16.49 -53.56
C LEU A 11 3.70 16.50 -52.39
N TRP A 12 3.18 16.81 -51.20
CA TRP A 12 3.54 16.13 -49.96
C TRP A 12 2.30 15.46 -49.36
N LEU A 13 2.39 14.15 -49.17
CA LEU A 13 1.44 13.34 -48.40
C LEU A 13 1.41 13.86 -46.95
N GLY A 14 0.26 14.39 -46.52
CA GLY A 14 -0.03 14.65 -45.12
C GLY A 14 -1.22 13.81 -44.69
N ALA A 15 -0.95 12.60 -44.23
CA ALA A 15 -1.96 11.66 -43.77
C ALA A 15 -2.85 12.28 -42.68
N LEU A 16 -4.15 12.02 -42.86
CA LEU A 16 -5.26 12.27 -41.94
C LEU A 16 -4.85 11.95 -40.49
N SER A 17 -4.61 12.98 -39.69
CA SER A 17 -4.36 12.83 -38.25
C SER A 17 -5.69 12.60 -37.54
N ILE A 18 -6.16 11.34 -37.56
CA ILE A 18 -7.25 10.91 -36.70
C ILE A 18 -6.72 10.93 -35.27
N LEU A 19 -7.28 11.81 -34.45
CA LEU A 19 -7.06 11.87 -33.02
C LEU A 19 -7.52 10.54 -32.40
N PHE A 20 -6.64 9.55 -32.31
CA PHE A 20 -6.79 8.44 -31.38
C PHE A 20 -6.51 8.97 -29.97
N SER A 21 -7.41 9.80 -29.44
CA SER A 21 -7.63 9.76 -28.00
C SER A 21 -8.18 8.37 -27.74
N CYS A 22 -7.32 7.49 -27.23
CA CYS A 22 -7.75 6.25 -26.63
C CYS A 22 -8.81 6.67 -25.59
N VAL A 23 -10.08 6.33 -25.85
CA VAL A 23 -11.12 6.38 -24.83
C VAL A 23 -10.59 5.43 -23.75
N GLN A 24 -10.03 5.99 -22.67
CA GLN A 24 -9.51 5.18 -21.58
C GLN A 24 -10.67 4.32 -21.12
N LYS A 25 -10.55 3.00 -21.34
CA LYS A 25 -11.41 2.01 -20.72
C LYS A 25 -11.50 2.38 -19.24
N PRO A 26 -12.71 2.44 -18.64
CA PRO A 26 -12.84 2.72 -17.21
C PRO A 26 -11.83 1.85 -16.48
N THR A 27 -10.91 2.46 -15.76
CA THR A 27 -9.95 1.71 -14.97
C THR A 27 -10.76 0.83 -14.04
N ALA A 28 -10.39 -0.45 -13.94
CA ALA A 28 -10.98 -1.34 -12.94
C ALA A 28 -10.95 -0.62 -11.58
N PRO A 29 -11.89 -0.92 -10.67
CA PRO A 29 -11.80 -0.39 -9.32
C PRO A 29 -10.40 -0.66 -8.80
N THR A 30 -9.71 0.41 -8.41
CA THR A 30 -8.46 0.29 -7.68
C THR A 30 -8.83 -0.26 -6.31
N ASN A 31 -8.15 -1.33 -5.88
CA ASN A 31 -8.26 -1.80 -4.50
C ASN A 31 -7.59 -0.76 -3.62
N ASP A 32 -8.30 0.33 -3.34
CA ASP A 32 -7.80 1.48 -2.57
C ASP A 32 -7.92 1.24 -1.06
N ASN A 33 -8.63 0.19 -0.63
CA ASN A 33 -8.68 -0.22 0.75
C ASN A 33 -7.29 -0.75 1.17
N PRO A 34 -6.57 -0.08 2.10
CA PRO A 34 -5.23 -0.50 2.49
C PRO A 34 -5.17 -1.88 3.14
N PHE A 35 -6.30 -2.38 3.65
CA PHE A 35 -6.40 -3.70 4.27
C PHE A 35 -6.69 -4.84 3.28
N ASP A 36 -6.89 -4.54 2.00
CA ASP A 36 -7.09 -5.60 1.02
C ASP A 36 -5.80 -6.40 0.83
N PRO A 37 -5.84 -7.75 0.89
CA PRO A 37 -4.66 -8.59 0.69
C PRO A 37 -3.96 -8.40 -0.68
N LYS A 38 -4.65 -7.78 -1.64
CA LYS A 38 -4.15 -7.49 -2.99
C LYS A 38 -3.98 -5.99 -3.25
N ASN A 39 -4.00 -5.17 -2.20
CA ASN A 39 -3.74 -3.74 -2.33
C ASN A 39 -2.30 -3.53 -2.82
N GLN A 40 -2.12 -2.77 -3.90
CA GLN A 40 -0.80 -2.54 -4.50
C GLN A 40 0.06 -1.55 -3.73
N SER A 41 -0.54 -0.68 -2.92
CA SER A 41 0.19 0.27 -2.07
C SER A 41 0.78 -0.41 -0.84
N THR A 42 0.03 -1.32 -0.20
CA THR A 42 0.44 -1.99 1.05
C THR A 42 0.97 -3.41 0.83
N GLN A 43 0.80 -3.97 -0.37
CA GLN A 43 1.15 -5.37 -0.70
C GLN A 43 0.48 -6.40 0.23
N GLY A 44 -0.69 -6.04 0.79
CA GLY A 44 -1.42 -6.89 1.75
C GLY A 44 -0.87 -6.87 3.18
N ASP A 45 0.17 -6.06 3.46
CA ASP A 45 0.72 -5.86 4.80
C ASP A 45 0.72 -4.36 5.16
N PRO A 46 -0.43 -3.83 5.60
CA PRO A 46 -0.59 -2.39 5.86
C PRO A 46 0.14 -1.89 7.10
N PHE A 47 0.55 -2.79 8.00
CA PHE A 47 1.19 -2.42 9.27
C PHE A 47 2.70 -2.66 9.26
N HIS A 48 3.24 -3.50 8.37
CA HIS A 48 4.68 -3.80 8.33
C HIS A 48 5.23 -4.20 9.71
N LEU A 49 4.46 -5.00 10.45
CA LEU A 49 4.76 -5.38 11.83
C LEU A 49 6.02 -6.25 11.88
N GLN A 50 6.98 -5.82 12.69
CA GLN A 50 8.25 -6.51 12.90
C GLN A 50 8.46 -6.76 14.40
N ALA A 51 9.02 -7.92 14.71
CA ALA A 51 9.38 -8.32 16.08
C ALA A 51 10.88 -8.57 16.18
N SER A 52 11.49 -8.06 17.25
CA SER A 52 12.92 -8.26 17.55
C SER A 52 13.14 -8.40 19.05
N ILE A 53 14.14 -9.20 19.45
CA ILE A 53 14.52 -9.30 20.87
C ILE A 53 15.39 -8.10 21.23
N ALA A 54 14.85 -7.19 22.05
CA ALA A 54 15.52 -5.96 22.48
C ALA A 54 14.87 -5.41 23.76
N ASN A 55 15.58 -4.53 24.49
CA ASN A 55 15.05 -3.81 25.65
C ASN A 55 14.50 -4.71 26.78
N GLY A 56 15.05 -5.92 26.91
CA GLY A 56 14.62 -6.91 27.91
C GLY A 56 13.31 -7.62 27.56
N GLY A 57 12.89 -7.62 26.30
CA GLY A 57 11.66 -8.26 25.83
C GLY A 57 11.63 -8.48 24.33
N ILE A 58 10.44 -8.66 23.77
CA ILE A 58 10.20 -8.59 22.32
C ILE A 58 9.71 -7.18 21.98
N THR A 59 10.56 -6.42 21.30
CA THR A 59 10.21 -5.10 20.77
C THR A 59 9.54 -5.26 19.41
N LEU A 60 8.32 -4.75 19.34
CA LEU A 60 7.46 -4.69 18.19
C LEU A 60 7.52 -3.29 17.58
N GLN A 61 7.57 -3.22 16.26
CA GLN A 61 7.56 -1.98 15.49
C GLN A 61 6.63 -2.16 14.29
N TRP A 62 5.81 -1.15 14.02
CA TRP A 62 4.87 -1.16 12.89
C TRP A 62 4.71 0.25 12.33
N GLN A 63 4.05 0.35 11.18
CA GLN A 63 3.71 1.58 10.49
C GLN A 63 2.22 1.89 10.68
N ILE A 64 1.89 3.17 10.61
CA ILE A 64 0.50 3.63 10.61
C ILE A 64 -0.05 3.38 9.19
N PRO A 65 -1.15 2.62 9.03
CA PRO A 65 -1.75 2.40 7.72
C PRO A 65 -2.29 3.71 7.15
N PRO A 66 -2.39 3.86 5.82
CA PRO A 66 -2.83 5.11 5.18
C PRO A 66 -4.36 5.27 5.28
N VAL A 67 -4.86 5.50 6.49
CA VAL A 67 -6.27 5.76 6.82
C VAL A 67 -6.37 7.07 7.58
N ASN A 68 -7.44 7.83 7.36
CA ASN A 68 -7.59 9.17 7.96
C ASN A 68 -8.07 9.12 9.42
N ASP A 69 -8.90 8.14 9.76
CA ASP A 69 -9.63 8.09 11.03
C ASP A 69 -9.23 6.86 11.86
N LEU A 70 -7.93 6.63 12.03
CA LEU A 70 -7.43 5.56 12.91
C LEU A 70 -7.73 5.92 14.37
N ASP A 71 -8.58 5.12 15.03
CA ASP A 71 -8.94 5.34 16.44
C ASP A 71 -7.84 4.84 17.40
N HIS A 72 -7.49 3.55 17.29
CA HIS A 72 -6.46 2.92 18.11
C HIS A 72 -5.88 1.67 17.42
N PHE A 73 -4.78 1.14 17.98
CA PHE A 73 -4.27 -0.18 17.65
C PHE A 73 -4.66 -1.18 18.74
N GLU A 74 -5.02 -2.38 18.33
CA GLU A 74 -5.12 -3.55 19.21
C GLU A 74 -3.98 -4.50 18.88
N LEU A 75 -3.08 -4.68 19.83
CA LEU A 75 -1.98 -5.62 19.69
C LEU A 75 -2.38 -6.95 20.30
N TYR A 76 -2.25 -8.02 19.55
CA TYR A 76 -2.54 -9.39 19.99
C TYR A 76 -1.27 -10.24 20.09
N LYS A 77 -1.34 -11.28 20.92
CA LYS A 77 -0.26 -12.24 21.12
C LYS A 77 -0.78 -13.67 21.18
N SER A 78 -0.05 -14.60 20.58
CA SER A 78 -0.26 -16.05 20.73
C SER A 78 1.06 -16.79 20.94
N VAL A 79 0.97 -18.04 21.39
CA VAL A 79 2.07 -19.03 21.37
C VAL A 79 1.91 -20.02 20.21
N ASP A 80 0.78 -19.98 19.52
CA ASP A 80 0.47 -20.75 18.32
C ASP A 80 0.45 -19.81 17.10
N SER A 81 0.93 -20.28 15.96
CA SER A 81 1.16 -19.41 14.79
C SER A 81 -0.11 -18.79 14.21
N ASP A 82 -1.23 -19.51 14.28
CA ASP A 82 -2.44 -19.18 13.49
C ASP A 82 -3.72 -19.11 14.34
N GLN A 83 -3.65 -19.40 15.64
CA GLN A 83 -4.81 -19.49 16.52
C GLN A 83 -4.54 -18.89 17.90
N ASP A 84 -5.59 -18.79 18.72
CA ASP A 84 -5.50 -18.44 20.15
C ASP A 84 -4.82 -17.09 20.47
N PHE A 85 -4.93 -16.14 19.55
CA PHE A 85 -4.48 -14.76 19.76
C PHE A 85 -5.34 -14.06 20.81
N ASN A 86 -4.70 -13.67 21.91
CA ASN A 86 -5.30 -12.90 22.98
C ASN A 86 -4.90 -11.42 22.88
N LEU A 87 -5.83 -10.53 23.25
CA LEU A 87 -5.54 -9.10 23.31
C LEU A 87 -4.43 -8.85 24.35
N LEU A 88 -3.30 -8.33 23.89
CA LEU A 88 -2.17 -7.96 24.73
C LEU A 88 -2.31 -6.52 25.22
N LYS A 89 -2.65 -5.60 24.31
CA LYS A 89 -2.73 -4.17 24.62
C LYS A 89 -3.57 -3.39 23.62
N GLN A 90 -4.34 -2.42 24.12
CA GLN A 90 -4.87 -1.32 23.30
C GLN A 90 -3.94 -0.10 23.40
N LEU A 91 -3.59 0.47 22.25
CA LEU A 91 -2.59 1.55 22.11
C LEU A 91 -3.17 2.72 21.32
N PRO A 92 -2.83 3.98 21.65
CA PRO A 92 -3.25 5.14 20.86
C PRO A 92 -2.80 5.04 19.40
N ALA A 93 -3.57 5.61 18.47
CA ALA A 93 -3.29 5.60 17.02
C ALA A 93 -1.92 6.17 16.61
N THR A 94 -1.27 6.96 17.46
CA THR A 94 0.07 7.52 17.22
C THR A 94 1.21 6.58 17.62
N THR A 95 0.90 5.41 18.20
CA THR A 95 1.90 4.48 18.71
C THR A 95 2.38 3.55 17.59
N THR A 96 3.69 3.45 17.41
CA THR A 96 4.33 2.59 16.39
C THR A 96 5.34 1.61 16.98
N THR A 97 5.44 1.54 18.30
CA THR A 97 6.32 0.60 19.00
C THR A 97 5.76 0.16 20.34
N TYR A 98 6.03 -1.10 20.70
CA TYR A 98 5.71 -1.66 22.00
C TYR A 98 6.73 -2.74 22.37
N THR A 99 7.16 -2.81 23.63
CA THR A 99 8.01 -3.90 24.10
C THR A 99 7.21 -4.81 25.03
N ASP A 100 6.96 -6.04 24.59
CA ASP A 100 6.43 -7.08 25.44
C ASP A 100 7.53 -7.67 26.32
N ARG A 101 7.42 -7.43 27.63
CA ARG A 101 8.36 -7.93 28.66
C ARG A 101 7.82 -9.14 29.40
N ASN A 102 6.56 -9.52 29.19
CA ASN A 102 5.95 -10.67 29.84
C ASN A 102 6.16 -11.93 28.98
N ILE A 103 7.43 -12.33 28.88
CA ILE A 103 7.89 -13.46 28.07
C ILE A 103 8.76 -14.39 28.91
N SER A 104 8.75 -15.66 28.53
CA SER A 104 9.63 -16.68 29.09
C SER A 104 10.66 -17.10 28.04
N ASN A 105 11.91 -17.31 28.47
CA ASN A 105 12.98 -17.77 27.59
C ASN A 105 12.66 -19.14 26.98
N GLY A 106 13.06 -19.35 25.72
CA GLY A 106 12.84 -20.60 25.01
C GLY A 106 11.43 -20.77 24.41
N HIS A 107 10.57 -19.76 24.49
CA HIS A 107 9.25 -19.76 23.86
C HIS A 107 9.23 -18.90 22.59
N THR A 108 8.49 -19.35 21.58
CA THR A 108 8.12 -18.55 20.41
C THR A 108 6.78 -17.87 20.67
N TYR A 109 6.68 -16.61 20.26
CA TYR A 109 5.46 -15.82 20.37
C TYR A 109 5.14 -15.20 19.02
N PHE A 110 3.86 -15.17 18.69
CA PHE A 110 3.31 -14.60 17.46
C PHE A 110 2.50 -13.35 17.79
N TYR A 111 2.59 -12.34 16.94
CA TYR A 111 1.94 -11.04 17.13
C TYR A 111 1.19 -10.64 15.87
N ARG A 112 0.10 -9.91 16.05
CA ARG A 112 -0.71 -9.31 15.00
C ARG A 112 -1.32 -8.00 15.50
#